data_AF-A0A2T6DRZ5-F1
#
_entry.id   AF-A0A2T6DRZ5-F1
#
_cell.length_a   1.000
_cell.length_b   1.000
_cell.length_c   1.000
_cell.angle_alpha   90.00
_cell.angle_beta   90.00
_cell.angle_gamma   90.00
#
_symmetry.space_group_name_H-M   'P 1'
#
loop_
_entity.id
_entity.type
_entity.pdbx_description
1 polymer ?
#
loop_
_entity_poly.entity_id
_entity_poly.type
_entity_poly.pdbx_seq_one_letter_code
_entity_poly.pdbx_strand_id
1 'polypeptide(L)'
;MSKVIRSLVFVPVLAAATLLAGQAPAEEKPPAEKAGIDAVRWTAGEVVDPVPCADAPGHSYAAYLPPNYSSDRAWPVILAFDPAGNGRRAIEVFLPAARRYGYVVIGSNNCRNGASEELVEALNALLRDVPKRIPMHRHRVYAAGMSGGARVACSLGQGSGIAGVIAFSAAFSAGSMPSQVKPVFFGAAGLDDFNYQELRETDVSLSVRHTPHRVVFYDGGHGWPPPEVAFEAVEWIHLQAMRSEVIPRDAAWIESLWQKHLAAAKAETEIGRVCAAYESLVADFRGMRSVAEAEAKVGSFKGSKELRRWEKSEQKAANQEKGWRDRLQEIAAEELSTGEASHRRLEREMQMRAAMESRERRSTFGDPVAGADRTELGSLGTMNSELPDAGQRAVFADFVRELEGWGKTNHAARRVLSGAFVSLIEQGRQALDDREYATAAREFSQALTIHPEPAYLHFDLAVAYALSGERKKAKESLDSAIERGFAQEERIQWLRSALSGSGEDLVRLAPVLVRDRAMVWTSFGLAFNVSAHRKTNRVERLVVRKVAADSEAAQKGIQPGTEIVSADGRDIRSFVARFNPDSDLGRLFVHRRNGDSIALEVRDPRALETRKLTLTQGQLGLDPFPWRRNQDP
;
A
#
# COMPACT_ATOMS: atom_id res chain seq x y z
N MET A 1 -24.84 -4.21 -28.57
CA MET A 1 -25.91 -4.09 -27.55
C MET A 1 -25.61 -5.03 -26.39
N SER A 2 -25.49 -4.45 -25.19
CA SER A 2 -25.75 -5.05 -23.87
C SER A 2 -24.82 -6.15 -23.29
N LYS A 3 -24.17 -5.76 -22.19
CA LYS A 3 -23.88 -6.48 -20.92
C LYS A 3 -22.49 -7.10 -20.71
N VAL A 4 -21.65 -6.38 -19.96
CA VAL A 4 -20.92 -6.92 -18.78
C VAL A 4 -20.96 -5.86 -17.66
N ILE A 5 -21.22 -6.33 -16.44
CA ILE A 5 -21.72 -5.66 -15.21
C ILE A 5 -20.54 -5.06 -14.40
N ARG A 6 -20.43 -3.73 -14.21
CA ARG A 6 -20.77 -2.92 -13.00
C ARG A 6 -20.60 -3.59 -11.63
N SER A 7 -19.58 -3.16 -10.87
CA SER A 7 -19.54 -3.26 -9.40
C SER A 7 -19.05 -1.94 -8.80
N LEU A 8 -19.97 -0.99 -8.68
CA LEU A 8 -19.86 0.17 -7.77
C LEU A 8 -20.35 -0.28 -6.39
N VAL A 9 -19.63 0.07 -5.32
CA VAL A 9 -20.23 0.14 -3.99
C VAL A 9 -20.12 1.58 -3.50
N PHE A 10 -21.29 2.19 -3.40
CA PHE A 10 -21.61 3.52 -2.88
C PHE A 10 -22.10 3.31 -1.44
N VAL A 11 -21.74 4.17 -0.48
CA VAL A 11 -22.42 4.22 0.82
C VAL A 11 -22.77 5.68 1.13
N PRO A 12 -24.07 6.03 1.28
CA PRO A 12 -24.49 7.36 1.75
C PRO A 12 -24.52 7.39 3.29
N VAL A 13 -24.17 8.53 3.89
CA VAL A 13 -24.35 8.78 5.33
C VAL A 13 -25.61 9.62 5.52
N LEU A 14 -26.61 9.08 6.21
CA LEU A 14 -27.85 9.76 6.59
C LEU A 14 -27.74 10.31 8.01
N ALA A 15 -28.22 11.54 8.20
CA ALA A 15 -28.32 12.23 9.49
C ALA A 15 -29.63 11.86 10.23
N ALA A 16 -29.57 11.76 11.56
CA ALA A 16 -30.75 11.89 12.43
C ALA A 16 -30.34 12.38 13.83
N ALA A 17 -31.09 13.36 14.34
CA ALA A 17 -31.00 13.94 15.67
C ALA A 17 -32.26 13.60 16.48
N THR A 18 -32.16 13.37 17.80
CA THR A 18 -32.89 14.05 18.91
C THR A 18 -32.89 13.29 20.25
N LEU A 19 -32.55 14.05 21.32
CA LEU A 19 -33.05 14.14 22.72
C LEU A 19 -33.28 12.90 23.62
N LEU A 20 -32.62 12.86 24.79
CA LEU A 20 -33.23 13.16 26.11
C LEU A 20 -32.19 13.22 27.25
N ALA A 21 -32.57 13.91 28.32
CA ALA A 21 -31.74 14.52 29.34
C ALA A 21 -31.44 13.65 30.59
N GLY A 22 -30.31 13.97 31.23
CA GLY A 22 -30.26 14.27 32.67
C GLY A 22 -29.79 13.16 33.62
N GLN A 23 -28.58 13.30 34.17
CA GLN A 23 -28.30 13.31 35.63
C GLN A 23 -26.83 13.65 35.92
N ALA A 24 -26.61 14.37 37.03
CA ALA A 24 -25.35 14.98 37.49
C ALA A 24 -24.37 13.94 38.14
N PRO A 25 -23.09 14.29 38.35
CA PRO A 25 -22.02 13.31 38.58
C PRO A 25 -21.85 12.94 40.06
N ALA A 26 -21.46 11.68 40.31
CA ALA A 26 -20.91 11.26 41.58
C ALA A 26 -19.37 11.28 41.51
N GLU A 27 -18.76 11.89 42.52
CA GLU A 27 -17.32 11.97 42.79
C GLU A 27 -16.73 10.59 43.07
N GLU A 28 -15.68 10.17 42.34
CA GLU A 28 -14.86 9.02 42.71
C GLU A 28 -13.35 9.32 42.63
N LYS A 29 -12.66 8.83 43.66
CA LYS A 29 -11.25 9.02 44.05
C LYS A 29 -10.21 8.88 42.92
N PRO A 30 -9.01 9.49 43.07
CA PRO A 30 -7.96 9.44 42.06
C PRO A 30 -7.46 7.99 41.89
N PRO A 31 -7.38 7.47 40.64
CA PRO A 31 -6.77 6.17 40.41
C PRO A 31 -5.26 6.26 40.57
N ALA A 32 -4.72 5.18 41.12
CA ALA A 32 -3.31 4.89 41.29
C ALA A 32 -2.48 5.19 40.03
N GLU A 33 -1.25 5.63 40.29
CA GLU A 33 -0.16 5.95 39.38
C GLU A 33 -0.13 5.04 38.12
N LYS A 34 -0.43 5.63 36.95
CA LYS A 34 -0.33 4.98 35.65
C LYS A 34 1.13 4.84 35.24
N ALA A 35 1.79 3.78 35.69
CA ALA A 35 3.04 3.34 35.09
C ALA A 35 2.75 2.82 33.66
N GLY A 36 3.12 3.59 32.63
CA GLY A 36 3.17 3.10 31.24
C GLY A 36 2.87 4.08 30.08
N ILE A 37 2.60 5.37 30.33
CA ILE A 37 2.13 6.30 29.28
C ILE A 37 3.23 7.27 28.73
N ASP A 38 4.38 7.43 29.41
CA ASP A 38 5.31 8.55 29.13
C ASP A 38 6.70 8.21 28.53
N ALA A 39 6.95 6.99 28.02
CA ALA A 39 8.32 6.55 27.73
C ALA A 39 8.94 6.99 26.36
N VAL A 40 8.28 7.81 25.54
CA VAL A 40 8.90 8.33 24.30
C VAL A 40 9.68 9.59 24.64
N ARG A 41 11.01 9.48 24.70
CA ARG A 41 11.89 10.64 24.87
C ARG A 41 11.97 11.42 23.56
N TRP A 42 11.33 12.58 23.52
CA TRP A 42 11.41 13.49 22.39
C TRP A 42 12.73 14.26 22.37
N THR A 43 13.43 14.23 21.23
CA THR A 43 14.57 15.13 20.98
C THR A 43 14.16 16.13 19.89
N ALA A 44 13.71 17.32 20.31
CA ALA A 44 13.31 18.37 19.38
C ALA A 44 14.47 18.75 18.44
N GLY A 45 14.18 18.94 17.16
CA GLY A 45 15.17 19.18 16.09
C GLY A 45 15.73 17.92 15.42
N GLU A 46 15.45 16.74 15.97
CA GLU A 46 15.88 15.45 15.45
C GLU A 46 14.70 14.55 15.06
N VAL A 47 14.97 13.52 14.24
CA VAL A 47 13.99 12.52 13.84
C VAL A 47 14.07 11.33 14.78
N VAL A 48 13.00 11.08 15.54
CA VAL A 48 12.83 9.89 16.38
C VAL A 48 12.17 8.79 15.55
N ASP A 49 12.82 7.64 15.43
CA ASP A 49 12.33 6.50 14.64
C ASP A 49 12.98 5.19 15.16
N PRO A 50 12.20 4.17 15.54
CA PRO A 50 10.74 4.10 15.55
C PRO A 50 10.11 4.68 16.82
N VAL A 51 8.89 5.21 16.68
CA VAL A 51 7.96 5.50 17.78
C VAL A 51 6.83 4.46 17.74
N PRO A 52 6.78 3.50 18.67
CA PRO A 52 5.71 2.50 18.72
C PRO A 52 4.35 3.10 19.11
N CYS A 53 3.28 2.69 18.44
CA CYS A 53 1.92 3.07 18.81
C CYS A 53 1.52 2.37 20.12
N ALA A 54 1.06 3.13 21.12
CA ALA A 54 0.77 2.61 22.48
C ALA A 54 -0.28 1.50 22.48
N ASP A 55 -1.41 1.75 21.81
CA ASP A 55 -2.54 0.81 21.78
C ASP A 55 -2.41 -0.26 20.69
N ALA A 56 -1.33 -0.22 19.91
CA ALA A 56 -1.13 -1.11 18.77
C ALA A 56 0.38 -1.33 18.53
N PRO A 57 1.09 -2.03 19.43
CA PRO A 57 2.56 -2.11 19.44
C PRO A 57 3.19 -2.79 18.22
N GLY A 58 2.38 -3.44 17.36
CA GLY A 58 2.82 -3.93 16.04
C GLY A 58 2.95 -2.83 14.97
N HIS A 59 2.54 -1.60 15.29
CA HIS A 59 2.64 -0.43 14.43
C HIS A 59 3.53 0.64 15.06
N SER A 60 4.21 1.40 14.21
CA SER A 60 5.10 2.49 14.60
C SER A 60 5.12 3.59 13.53
N TYR A 61 5.75 4.70 13.88
CA TYR A 61 6.01 5.80 12.96
C TYR A 61 7.34 6.47 13.30
N ALA A 62 7.89 7.20 12.34
CA ALA A 62 8.92 8.19 12.60
C ALA A 62 8.25 9.53 12.94
N ALA A 63 8.89 10.34 13.77
CA ALA A 63 8.41 11.66 14.15
C ALA A 63 9.53 12.69 14.20
N TYR A 64 9.26 13.87 13.66
CA TYR A 64 10.09 15.05 13.78
C TYR A 64 9.31 16.15 14.48
N LEU A 65 9.87 16.67 15.57
CA LEU A 65 9.38 17.85 16.28
C LEU A 65 10.34 19.01 16.04
N PRO A 66 9.86 20.23 15.73
CA PRO A 66 10.74 21.36 15.46
C PRO A 66 11.52 21.77 16.74
N PRO A 67 12.69 22.43 16.62
CA PRO A 67 13.53 22.78 17.78
C PRO A 67 12.81 23.61 18.86
N ASN A 68 11.82 24.41 18.46
CA ASN A 68 10.99 25.22 19.36
C ASN A 68 9.73 24.49 19.86
N TYR A 69 9.67 23.16 19.72
CA TYR A 69 8.55 22.35 20.18
C TYR A 69 8.28 22.53 21.67
N SER A 70 7.00 22.62 22.02
CA SER A 70 6.51 22.64 23.39
C SER A 70 5.15 21.97 23.45
N SER A 71 4.89 21.21 24.52
CA SER A 71 3.63 20.50 24.74
C SER A 71 2.49 21.40 25.23
N ASP A 72 2.73 22.68 25.49
CA ASP A 72 1.76 23.65 25.99
C ASP A 72 0.89 24.30 24.89
N ARG A 73 1.20 24.03 23.62
CA ARG A 73 0.49 24.59 22.46
C ARG A 73 0.32 23.58 21.34
N ALA A 74 -0.69 23.83 20.52
CA ALA A 74 -0.98 23.03 19.34
C ALA A 74 -0.04 23.38 18.15
N TRP A 75 0.36 22.36 17.39
CA TRP A 75 1.31 22.47 16.27
C TRP A 75 0.68 22.15 14.92
N PRO A 76 1.10 22.79 13.83
CA PRO A 76 0.78 22.32 12.49
C PRO A 76 1.49 20.98 12.21
N VAL A 77 0.78 20.03 11.60
CA VAL A 77 1.26 18.65 11.43
C VAL A 77 1.14 18.21 9.98
N ILE A 78 2.18 17.58 9.45
CA ILE A 78 2.16 16.86 8.17
C ILE A 78 2.22 15.36 8.47
N LEU A 79 1.17 14.62 8.12
CA LEU A 79 1.14 13.15 8.12
C LEU A 79 1.68 12.67 6.77
N ALA A 80 2.88 12.10 6.73
CA ALA A 80 3.61 11.75 5.52
C ALA A 80 3.61 10.22 5.28
N PHE A 81 3.28 9.81 4.06
CA PHE A 81 3.11 8.41 3.67
C PHE A 81 4.05 8.03 2.53
N ASP A 82 4.89 7.03 2.79
CA ASP A 82 5.81 6.45 1.83
C ASP A 82 5.24 5.13 1.26
N PRO A 83 5.31 4.86 -0.05
CA PRO A 83 4.80 3.60 -0.63
C PRO A 83 5.36 2.33 -0.01
N ALA A 84 6.57 2.37 0.57
CA ALA A 84 7.20 1.24 1.21
C ALA A 84 6.99 1.21 2.73
N GLY A 85 6.29 2.20 3.30
CA GLY A 85 6.17 2.35 4.76
C GLY A 85 7.49 2.77 5.40
N ASN A 86 8.29 3.60 4.73
CA ASN A 86 9.49 4.20 5.31
C ASN A 86 9.16 5.61 5.84
N GLY A 87 8.79 5.70 7.12
CA GLY A 87 8.40 6.96 7.76
C GLY A 87 9.52 7.98 7.81
N ARG A 88 10.76 7.55 8.07
CA ARG A 88 11.93 8.43 8.10
C ARG A 88 12.20 9.09 6.75
N ARG A 89 12.17 8.31 5.65
CA ARG A 89 12.31 8.85 4.29
C ARG A 89 11.24 9.91 4.00
N ALA A 90 9.99 9.65 4.39
CA ALA A 90 8.91 10.62 4.21
C ALA A 90 9.15 11.92 4.99
N ILE A 91 9.69 11.84 6.22
CA ILE A 91 10.05 13.02 7.03
C ILE A 91 11.19 13.81 6.41
N GLU A 92 12.25 13.15 5.96
CA GLU A 92 13.46 13.79 5.45
C GLU A 92 13.18 14.72 4.27
N VAL A 93 12.20 14.38 3.42
CA VAL A 93 11.73 15.22 2.31
C VAL A 93 11.17 16.57 2.79
N PHE A 94 10.44 16.59 3.90
CA PHE A 94 9.82 17.81 4.44
C PHE A 94 10.70 18.51 5.48
N LEU A 95 11.78 17.87 5.95
CA LEU A 95 12.58 18.33 7.07
C LEU A 95 13.11 19.76 6.91
N PRO A 96 13.63 20.20 5.74
CA PRO A 96 14.10 21.58 5.58
C PRO A 96 13.00 22.62 5.80
N ALA A 97 11.80 22.38 5.26
CA ALA A 97 10.67 23.29 5.41
C ALA A 97 10.05 23.21 6.79
N ALA A 98 9.98 22.02 7.38
CA ALA A 98 9.47 21.81 8.73
C ALA A 98 10.33 22.53 9.78
N ARG A 99 11.66 22.53 9.60
CA ARG A 99 12.63 23.34 10.39
C ARG A 99 12.36 24.83 10.25
N ARG A 100 12.14 25.32 9.03
CA ARG A 100 11.95 26.75 8.75
C ARG A 100 10.62 27.28 9.30
N TYR A 101 9.53 26.53 9.10
CA TYR A 101 8.17 27.00 9.35
C TYR A 101 7.53 26.44 10.63
N GLY A 102 8.26 25.61 11.38
CA GLY A 102 7.80 25.06 12.65
C GLY A 102 6.67 24.04 12.48
N TYR A 103 6.84 23.07 11.58
CA TYR A 103 5.91 21.96 11.40
C TYR A 103 6.41 20.71 12.12
N VAL A 104 5.48 19.98 12.71
CA VAL A 104 5.68 18.58 13.10
C VAL A 104 5.46 17.72 11.85
N VAL A 105 6.31 16.72 11.64
CA VAL A 105 6.15 15.76 10.54
C VAL A 105 6.12 14.35 11.12
N ILE A 106 5.09 13.59 10.77
CA ILE A 106 4.89 12.21 11.22
C ILE A 106 4.92 11.31 9.99
N GLY A 107 5.86 10.38 9.93
CA GLY A 107 5.99 9.43 8.83
C GLY A 107 5.57 8.03 9.24
N SER A 108 4.59 7.42 8.59
CA SER A 108 4.16 6.05 8.94
C SER A 108 5.23 5.01 8.56
N ASN A 109 5.55 4.09 9.49
CA ASN A 109 6.44 2.96 9.21
C ASN A 109 5.69 1.70 8.72
N ASN A 110 4.36 1.79 8.60
CA ASN A 110 3.52 0.62 8.32
C ASN A 110 2.49 0.84 7.20
N CYS A 111 2.13 2.10 6.89
CA CYS A 111 1.30 2.40 5.73
C CYS A 111 2.16 2.25 4.47
N ARG A 112 1.97 1.14 3.75
CA ARG A 112 2.70 0.78 2.54
C ARG A 112 1.74 0.22 1.49
N ASN A 113 2.18 0.17 0.23
CA ASN A 113 1.46 -0.52 -0.83
C ASN A 113 1.29 -2.00 -0.45
N GLY A 114 0.12 -2.56 -0.75
CA GLY A 114 -0.23 -3.94 -0.41
C GLY A 114 -1.70 -4.06 0.00
N ALA A 115 -2.01 -5.09 0.80
CA ALA A 115 -3.37 -5.39 1.23
C ALA A 115 -4.03 -4.19 1.96
N SER A 116 -5.26 -3.88 1.56
CA SER A 116 -6.01 -2.72 2.06
C SER A 116 -6.27 -2.77 3.57
N GLU A 117 -6.44 -3.96 4.15
CA GLU A 117 -6.69 -4.13 5.59
C GLU A 117 -5.48 -3.73 6.45
N GLU A 118 -4.27 -4.15 6.09
CA GLU A 118 -3.03 -3.78 6.81
C GLU A 118 -2.79 -2.27 6.77
N LEU A 119 -3.05 -1.66 5.60
CA LEU A 119 -2.97 -0.22 5.42
C LEU A 119 -3.96 0.51 6.34
N VAL A 120 -5.21 0.03 6.43
CA VAL A 120 -6.24 0.62 7.30
C VAL A 120 -5.91 0.41 8.79
N GLU A 121 -5.45 -0.77 9.19
CA GLU A 121 -4.98 -1.05 10.57
C GLU A 121 -3.85 -0.08 10.96
N ALA A 122 -2.83 0.04 10.10
CA ALA A 122 -1.69 0.94 10.32
C ALA A 122 -2.12 2.41 10.41
N LEU A 123 -3.00 2.84 9.52
CA LEU A 123 -3.51 4.21 9.51
C LEU A 123 -4.33 4.52 10.77
N ASN A 124 -5.20 3.60 11.19
CA ASN A 124 -6.00 3.75 12.40
C ASN A 124 -5.14 3.72 13.67
N ALA A 125 -4.05 2.94 13.71
CA ALA A 125 -3.09 2.97 14.81
C ALA A 125 -2.43 4.35 14.91
N LEU A 126 -1.95 4.88 13.78
CA LEU A 126 -1.32 6.18 13.70
C LEU A 126 -2.25 7.31 14.15
N LEU A 127 -3.46 7.37 13.58
CA LEU A 127 -4.44 8.43 13.84
C LEU A 127 -4.99 8.40 15.27
N ARG A 128 -4.92 7.26 15.97
CA ARG A 128 -5.29 7.16 17.39
C ARG A 128 -4.15 7.53 18.33
N ASP A 129 -2.90 7.23 17.97
CA ASP A 129 -1.74 7.43 18.83
C ASP A 129 -1.21 8.87 18.79
N VAL A 130 -1.06 9.45 17.60
CA VAL A 130 -0.43 10.78 17.42
C VAL A 130 -1.14 11.88 18.24
N PRO A 131 -2.48 12.02 18.21
CA PRO A 131 -3.16 13.07 18.95
C PRO A 131 -3.08 12.92 20.48
N LYS A 132 -2.76 11.72 20.99
CA LYS A 132 -2.57 11.49 22.43
C LYS A 132 -1.22 12.00 22.93
N ARG A 133 -0.25 12.15 22.04
CA ARG A 133 1.14 12.49 22.37
C ARG A 133 1.55 13.90 21.94
N ILE A 134 0.98 14.37 20.83
CA ILE A 134 1.37 15.63 20.19
C ILE A 134 0.12 16.51 20.06
N PRO A 135 0.07 17.69 20.71
CA PRO A 135 -1.03 18.62 20.54
C PRO A 135 -1.07 19.15 19.09
N MET A 136 -2.15 18.85 18.36
CA MET A 136 -2.29 19.18 16.93
C MET A 136 -3.21 20.38 16.72
N HIS A 137 -2.81 21.30 15.84
CA HIS A 137 -3.64 22.44 15.47
C HIS A 137 -4.72 21.99 14.48
N ARG A 138 -5.98 21.93 14.92
CA ARG A 138 -7.12 21.34 14.19
C ARG A 138 -7.37 21.85 12.76
N HIS A 139 -6.95 23.08 12.44
CA HIS A 139 -7.07 23.67 11.10
C HIS A 139 -5.76 23.67 10.30
N ARG A 140 -4.72 22.98 10.79
CA ARG A 140 -3.39 22.91 10.17
C ARG A 140 -2.81 21.49 10.23
N VAL A 141 -3.67 20.51 9.97
CA VAL A 141 -3.27 19.11 9.76
C VAL A 141 -3.30 18.84 8.27
N TYR A 142 -2.21 18.31 7.74
CA TYR A 142 -2.03 18.06 6.32
C TYR A 142 -1.66 16.60 6.10
N ALA A 143 -2.12 16.02 5.00
CA ALA A 143 -1.73 14.68 4.59
C ALA A 143 -0.80 14.80 3.38
N ALA A 144 0.31 14.07 3.38
CA ALA A 144 1.30 14.12 2.33
C ALA A 144 1.75 12.70 1.94
N GLY A 145 2.13 12.50 0.68
CA GLY A 145 2.72 11.22 0.30
C GLY A 145 3.19 11.17 -1.13
N MET A 146 3.86 10.08 -1.46
CA MET A 146 4.36 9.78 -2.81
C MET A 146 3.67 8.52 -3.36
N SER A 147 3.32 8.49 -4.64
CA SER A 147 2.72 7.34 -5.34
C SER A 147 1.56 6.71 -4.54
N GLY A 148 1.62 5.45 -4.13
CA GLY A 148 0.58 4.84 -3.29
C GLY A 148 0.37 5.56 -1.93
N GLY A 149 1.42 6.14 -1.35
CA GLY A 149 1.31 7.03 -0.20
C GLY A 149 0.58 8.35 -0.52
N ALA A 150 0.72 8.89 -1.73
CA ALA A 150 -0.06 10.04 -2.18
C ALA A 150 -1.56 9.68 -2.29
N ARG A 151 -1.88 8.45 -2.73
CA ARG A 151 -3.26 7.94 -2.72
C ARG A 151 -3.82 7.83 -1.30
N VAL A 152 -3.01 7.41 -0.32
CA VAL A 152 -3.38 7.44 1.11
C VAL A 152 -3.66 8.87 1.57
N ALA A 153 -2.78 9.83 1.23
CA ALA A 153 -2.97 11.23 1.57
C ALA A 153 -4.25 11.83 0.95
N CYS A 154 -4.53 11.54 -0.31
CA CYS A 154 -5.77 11.94 -0.99
C CYS A 154 -6.99 11.33 -0.32
N SER A 155 -6.95 10.04 0.05
CA SER A 155 -8.04 9.36 0.75
C SER A 155 -8.33 10.00 2.11
N LEU A 156 -7.29 10.29 2.90
CA LEU A 156 -7.41 11.01 4.17
C LEU A 156 -7.99 12.41 3.99
N GLY A 157 -7.61 13.11 2.92
CA GLY A 157 -8.15 14.42 2.58
C GLY A 157 -9.65 14.44 2.30
N GLN A 158 -10.27 13.29 2.00
CA GLN A 158 -11.73 13.20 1.86
C GLN A 158 -12.46 13.24 3.21
N GLY A 159 -11.76 12.89 4.30
CA GLY A 159 -12.27 12.96 5.66
C GLY A 159 -12.34 14.39 6.21
N SER A 160 -12.97 14.54 7.38
CA SER A 160 -12.95 15.81 8.12
C SER A 160 -11.63 15.99 8.89
N GLY A 161 -11.11 17.21 8.97
CA GLY A 161 -9.97 17.56 9.83
C GLY A 161 -8.62 17.64 9.11
N ILE A 162 -8.57 17.34 7.80
CA ILE A 162 -7.40 17.59 6.96
C ILE A 162 -7.60 18.92 6.23
N ALA A 163 -6.70 19.87 6.46
CA ALA A 163 -6.72 21.21 5.88
C ALA A 163 -6.15 21.23 4.46
N GLY A 164 -5.21 20.33 4.15
CA GLY A 164 -4.60 20.24 2.83
C GLY A 164 -3.96 18.88 2.54
N VAL A 165 -3.82 18.56 1.25
CA VAL A 165 -3.14 17.37 0.74
C VAL A 165 -1.91 17.79 -0.07
N ILE A 166 -0.77 17.12 0.14
CA ILE A 166 0.45 17.25 -0.67
C ILE A 166 0.73 15.91 -1.34
N ALA A 167 0.52 15.82 -2.64
CA ALA A 167 0.55 14.57 -3.40
C ALA A 167 1.69 14.59 -4.42
N PHE A 168 2.66 13.69 -4.29
CA PHE A 168 3.76 13.54 -5.23
C PHE A 168 3.61 12.27 -6.06
N SER A 169 3.84 12.36 -7.37
CA SER A 169 3.90 11.20 -8.27
C SER A 169 2.66 10.31 -8.29
N ALA A 170 1.53 10.78 -7.79
CA ALA A 170 0.16 10.25 -7.93
C ALA A 170 -0.79 11.22 -7.23
N ALA A 171 -2.09 11.08 -7.47
CA ALA A 171 -3.13 11.85 -6.81
C ALA A 171 -4.29 10.92 -6.41
N PHE A 172 -5.51 11.25 -6.80
CA PHE A 172 -6.70 10.44 -6.55
C PHE A 172 -6.64 9.17 -7.39
N SER A 173 -6.96 8.02 -6.81
CA SER A 173 -7.22 6.80 -7.58
C SER A 173 -8.25 7.05 -8.67
N ALA A 174 -8.14 6.39 -9.82
CA ALA A 174 -9.05 6.57 -10.95
C ALA A 174 -10.52 6.47 -10.49
N GLY A 175 -11.30 7.52 -10.77
CA GLY A 175 -12.72 7.62 -10.38
C GLY A 175 -13.00 7.87 -8.89
N SER A 176 -11.98 8.04 -8.05
CA SER A 176 -12.14 8.25 -6.60
C SER A 176 -12.18 9.72 -6.16
N MET A 177 -11.93 10.67 -7.08
CA MET A 177 -12.01 12.09 -6.75
C MET A 177 -13.47 12.48 -6.44
N PRO A 178 -13.75 13.05 -5.25
CA PRO A 178 -15.11 13.44 -4.91
C PRO A 178 -15.60 14.61 -5.78
N SER A 179 -16.92 14.80 -5.81
CA SER A 179 -17.55 15.94 -6.49
C SER A 179 -17.12 17.28 -5.88
N GLN A 180 -16.85 17.29 -4.57
CA GLN A 180 -16.28 18.41 -3.84
C GLN A 180 -15.01 17.97 -3.11
N VAL A 181 -13.89 18.62 -3.42
CA VAL A 181 -12.63 18.46 -2.69
C VAL A 181 -12.52 19.63 -1.72
N LYS A 182 -12.62 19.34 -0.42
CA LYS A 182 -12.58 20.34 0.65
C LYS A 182 -11.16 20.82 1.02
N PRO A 183 -10.15 19.94 1.20
CA PRO A 183 -8.80 20.40 1.52
C PRO A 183 -8.18 21.14 0.34
N VAL A 184 -7.27 22.07 0.63
CA VAL A 184 -6.40 22.63 -0.41
C VAL A 184 -5.46 21.55 -0.95
N PHE A 185 -5.08 21.61 -2.22
CA PHE A 185 -4.31 20.53 -2.86
C PHE A 185 -3.01 21.02 -3.49
N PHE A 186 -1.88 20.47 -3.08
CA PHE A 186 -0.61 20.63 -3.79
C PHE A 186 -0.25 19.31 -4.46
N GLY A 187 -0.01 19.32 -5.78
CA GLY A 187 0.44 18.17 -6.56
C GLY A 187 1.82 18.41 -7.15
N ALA A 188 2.66 17.38 -7.25
CA ALA A 188 3.86 17.46 -8.07
C ALA A 188 4.21 16.14 -8.74
N ALA A 189 4.77 16.19 -9.94
CA ALA A 189 5.31 15.01 -10.62
C ALA A 189 6.50 15.38 -11.51
N GLY A 190 7.41 14.43 -11.70
CA GLY A 190 8.47 14.55 -12.69
C GLY A 190 7.93 14.53 -14.11
N LEU A 191 8.61 15.16 -15.07
CA LEU A 191 8.25 15.08 -16.49
C LEU A 191 8.32 13.65 -17.04
N ASP A 192 9.20 12.81 -16.50
CA ASP A 192 9.36 11.38 -16.85
C ASP A 192 8.52 10.44 -15.97
N ASP A 193 7.67 10.98 -15.11
CA ASP A 193 6.79 10.21 -14.24
C ASP A 193 5.60 9.62 -15.02
N PHE A 194 5.36 8.32 -14.92
CA PHE A 194 4.24 7.67 -15.59
C PHE A 194 2.86 8.17 -15.12
N ASN A 195 2.78 8.81 -13.94
CA ASN A 195 1.59 9.48 -13.42
C ASN A 195 1.51 10.96 -13.79
N TYR A 196 2.37 11.48 -14.68
CA TYR A 196 2.29 12.86 -15.19
C TYR A 196 0.88 13.19 -15.70
N GLN A 197 0.29 12.33 -16.53
CA GLN A 197 -1.06 12.56 -17.07
C GLN A 197 -2.13 12.52 -15.97
N GLU A 198 -2.00 11.64 -14.97
CA GLU A 198 -2.90 11.61 -13.81
C GLU A 198 -2.92 12.96 -13.06
N LEU A 199 -1.75 13.56 -12.86
CA LEU A 199 -1.66 14.87 -12.20
C LEU A 199 -2.18 16.00 -13.08
N ARG A 200 -1.96 15.96 -14.41
CA ARG A 200 -2.54 16.91 -15.36
C ARG A 200 -4.07 16.87 -15.35
N GLU A 201 -4.65 15.67 -15.35
CA GLU A 201 -6.11 15.48 -15.26
C GLU A 201 -6.66 15.94 -13.91
N THR A 202 -5.89 15.73 -12.83
CA THR A 202 -6.22 16.20 -11.49
C THR A 202 -6.24 17.74 -11.43
N ASP A 203 -5.25 18.41 -12.00
CA ASP A 203 -5.15 19.86 -12.10
C ASP A 203 -6.38 20.47 -12.79
N VAL A 204 -6.73 19.96 -13.97
CA VAL A 204 -7.93 20.36 -14.71
C VAL A 204 -9.20 20.10 -13.89
N SER A 205 -9.29 18.94 -13.25
CA SER A 205 -10.46 18.55 -12.46
C SER A 205 -10.67 19.44 -11.22
N LEU A 206 -9.60 19.82 -10.54
CA LEU A 206 -9.65 20.70 -9.37
C LEU A 206 -9.96 22.15 -9.78
N SER A 207 -9.42 22.59 -10.92
CA SER A 207 -9.76 23.88 -11.54
C SER A 207 -11.25 24.02 -11.83
N VAL A 208 -11.86 23.01 -12.47
CA VAL A 208 -13.32 22.98 -12.74
C VAL A 208 -14.14 22.98 -11.46
N ARG A 209 -13.62 22.40 -10.37
CA ARG A 209 -14.27 22.37 -9.05
C ARG A 209 -14.02 23.62 -8.22
N HIS A 210 -13.25 24.59 -8.74
CA HIS A 210 -12.81 25.78 -8.00
C HIS A 210 -12.16 25.43 -6.65
N THR A 211 -11.50 24.27 -6.56
CA THR A 211 -10.75 23.87 -5.38
C THR A 211 -9.42 24.63 -5.38
N PRO A 212 -8.99 25.28 -4.27
CA PRO A 212 -7.67 25.89 -4.21
C PRO A 212 -6.59 24.80 -4.37
N HIS A 213 -5.80 24.91 -5.43
CA HIS A 213 -4.78 23.92 -5.74
C HIS A 213 -3.58 24.54 -6.46
N ARG A 214 -2.47 23.81 -6.44
CA ARG A 214 -1.25 24.08 -7.22
C ARG A 214 -0.68 22.75 -7.69
N VAL A 215 -0.36 22.63 -8.98
CA VAL A 215 0.32 21.45 -9.53
C VAL A 215 1.63 21.88 -10.20
N VAL A 216 2.72 21.23 -9.82
CA VAL A 216 4.08 21.56 -10.28
C VAL A 216 4.67 20.37 -11.03
N PHE A 217 5.26 20.63 -12.20
CA PHE A 217 6.03 19.65 -12.96
C PHE A 217 7.50 20.06 -12.99
N TYR A 218 8.40 19.10 -12.77
CA TYR A 218 9.84 19.34 -12.67
C TYR A 218 10.63 18.29 -13.47
N ASP A 219 11.88 18.60 -13.78
CA ASP A 219 12.79 17.65 -14.43
C ASP A 219 13.09 16.49 -13.45
N GLY A 220 12.55 15.31 -13.74
CA GLY A 220 12.64 14.13 -12.88
C GLY A 220 11.70 13.01 -13.31
N GLY A 221 11.79 11.87 -12.62
CA GLY A 221 10.96 10.69 -12.87
C GLY A 221 9.99 10.38 -11.73
N HIS A 222 9.59 9.10 -11.62
CA HIS A 222 8.65 8.64 -10.60
C HIS A 222 9.34 8.42 -9.24
N GLY A 223 9.11 9.31 -8.28
CA GLY A 223 9.71 9.23 -6.95
C GLY A 223 9.42 10.44 -6.07
N TRP A 224 10.05 10.50 -4.89
CA TRP A 224 10.00 11.71 -4.07
C TRP A 224 10.66 12.88 -4.83
N PRO A 225 10.10 14.09 -4.73
CA PRO A 225 10.59 15.22 -5.52
C PRO A 225 11.90 15.76 -4.95
N PRO A 226 12.63 16.60 -5.70
CA PRO A 226 13.73 17.38 -5.16
C PRO A 226 13.29 18.19 -3.91
N PRO A 227 14.18 18.40 -2.93
CA PRO A 227 13.84 19.11 -1.68
C PRO A 227 13.17 20.47 -1.91
N GLU A 228 13.52 21.17 -2.98
CA GLU A 228 13.00 22.49 -3.34
C GLU A 228 11.49 22.47 -3.62
N VAL A 229 11.00 21.41 -4.28
CA VAL A 229 9.57 21.24 -4.61
C VAL A 229 8.77 20.88 -3.36
N ALA A 230 9.30 20.02 -2.50
CA ALA A 230 8.68 19.73 -1.21
C ALA A 230 8.65 20.96 -0.30
N PHE A 231 9.71 21.79 -0.36
CA PHE A 231 9.76 23.06 0.35
C PHE A 231 8.69 24.02 -0.14
N GLU A 232 8.55 24.17 -1.46
CA GLU A 232 7.51 24.97 -2.10
C GLU A 232 6.09 24.51 -1.69
N ALA A 233 5.86 23.20 -1.58
CA ALA A 233 4.58 22.67 -1.12
C ALA A 233 4.22 23.17 0.29
N VAL A 234 5.20 23.19 1.20
CA VAL A 234 5.02 23.69 2.57
C VAL A 234 4.83 25.20 2.60
N GLU A 235 5.58 25.95 1.79
CA GLU A 235 5.37 27.40 1.61
C GLU A 235 3.95 27.69 1.12
N TRP A 236 3.47 26.92 0.15
CA TRP A 236 2.15 27.10 -0.42
C TRP A 236 1.04 26.84 0.61
N ILE A 237 1.08 25.73 1.37
CA ILE A 237 0.08 25.49 2.43
C ILE A 237 0.18 26.51 3.58
N HIS A 238 1.36 27.10 3.81
CA HIS A 238 1.56 28.17 4.78
C HIS A 238 0.87 29.45 4.30
N LEU A 239 1.01 29.81 3.02
CA LEU A 239 0.29 30.91 2.39
C LEU A 239 -1.24 30.67 2.42
N GLN A 240 -1.71 29.45 2.18
CA GLN A 240 -3.14 29.10 2.27
C GLN A 240 -3.68 29.24 3.71
N ALA A 241 -2.85 28.96 4.72
CA ALA A 241 -3.23 29.18 6.13
C ALA A 241 -3.36 30.67 6.47
N MET A 242 -2.53 31.55 5.89
CA MET A 242 -2.70 33.01 6.00
C MET A 242 -3.94 33.50 5.26
N ARG A 243 -4.20 32.97 4.07
CA ARG A 243 -5.37 33.32 3.23
C ARG A 243 -6.69 32.95 3.92
N SER A 244 -6.72 31.81 4.59
CA SER A 244 -7.88 31.36 5.38
C SER A 244 -7.92 31.95 6.79
N GLU A 245 -7.01 32.87 7.13
CA GLU A 245 -6.94 33.59 8.41
C GLU A 245 -6.76 32.68 9.63
N VAL A 246 -6.29 31.45 9.40
CA VAL A 246 -5.93 30.48 10.45
C VAL A 246 -4.64 30.92 11.16
N ILE A 247 -3.77 31.64 10.46
CA ILE A 247 -2.61 32.34 11.04
C ILE A 247 -2.60 33.81 10.57
N PRO A 248 -1.98 34.72 11.35
CA PRO A 248 -1.85 36.12 10.94
C PRO A 248 -1.11 36.26 9.61
N ARG A 249 -1.52 37.23 8.79
CA ARG A 249 -0.83 37.57 7.55
C ARG A 249 0.52 38.22 7.86
N ASP A 250 1.57 37.75 7.19
CA ASP A 250 2.90 38.36 7.23
C ASP A 250 3.21 38.98 5.85
N ALA A 251 3.04 40.30 5.75
CA ALA A 251 3.21 41.01 4.50
C ALA A 251 4.65 40.94 3.95
N ALA A 252 5.66 40.93 4.82
CA ALA A 252 7.05 40.86 4.42
C ALA A 252 7.40 39.46 3.88
N TRP A 253 6.90 38.41 4.53
CA TRP A 253 7.05 37.04 4.05
C TRP A 253 6.32 36.82 2.71
N ILE A 254 5.08 37.31 2.58
CA ILE A 254 4.31 37.22 1.32
C ILE A 254 5.06 37.91 0.18
N GLU A 255 5.61 39.10 0.41
CA GLU A 255 6.38 39.81 -0.62
C GLU A 255 7.67 39.03 -0.98
N SER A 256 8.38 38.47 0.00
CA SER A 256 9.56 37.64 -0.26
C SER A 256 9.23 36.41 -1.11
N LEU A 257 8.12 35.72 -0.81
CA LEU A 257 7.68 34.55 -1.58
C LEU A 257 7.27 34.95 -3.00
N TRP A 258 6.57 36.08 -3.16
CA TRP A 258 6.24 36.63 -4.47
C TRP A 258 7.49 36.88 -5.31
N GLN A 259 8.50 37.56 -4.76
CA GLN A 259 9.73 37.86 -5.50
C GLN A 259 10.48 36.58 -5.92
N LYS A 260 10.52 35.57 -5.04
CA LYS A 260 11.06 34.24 -5.37
C LYS A 260 10.32 33.62 -6.56
N HIS A 261 8.99 33.57 -6.51
CA HIS A 261 8.18 32.94 -7.57
C HIS A 261 8.22 33.75 -8.88
N LEU A 262 8.24 35.08 -8.81
CA LEU A 262 8.35 35.95 -9.98
C LEU A 262 9.72 35.83 -10.65
N ALA A 263 10.80 35.73 -9.88
CA ALA A 263 12.14 35.49 -10.42
C ALA A 263 12.21 34.14 -11.13
N ALA A 264 11.64 33.08 -10.55
CA ALA A 264 11.56 31.76 -11.18
C ALA A 264 10.74 31.82 -12.49
N ALA A 265 9.57 32.47 -12.49
CA ALA A 265 8.74 32.63 -13.69
C ALA A 265 9.43 33.45 -14.80
N LYS A 266 10.32 34.38 -14.45
CA LYS A 266 11.13 35.15 -15.40
C LYS A 266 12.31 34.37 -15.98
N ALA A 267 12.84 33.41 -15.22
CA ALA A 267 13.97 32.56 -15.64
C ALA A 267 13.52 31.37 -16.51
N GLU A 268 12.25 30.97 -16.42
CA GLU A 268 11.68 29.91 -17.25
C GLU A 268 11.63 30.32 -18.73
N THR A 269 11.89 29.36 -19.61
CA THR A 269 12.03 29.58 -21.05
C THR A 269 11.01 28.83 -21.88
N GLU A 270 10.45 27.74 -21.35
CA GLU A 270 9.43 26.98 -22.06
C GLU A 270 8.06 27.65 -21.93
N ILE A 271 7.49 28.11 -23.05
CA ILE A 271 6.28 28.95 -23.07
C ILE A 271 5.12 28.41 -22.21
N GLY A 272 4.90 27.09 -22.19
CA GLY A 272 3.86 26.46 -21.37
C GLY A 272 4.12 26.58 -19.88
N ARG A 273 5.36 26.31 -19.45
CA ARG A 273 5.79 26.48 -18.05
C ARG A 273 5.83 27.93 -17.62
N VAL A 274 6.25 28.84 -18.51
CA VAL A 274 6.15 30.29 -18.26
C VAL A 274 4.69 30.68 -18.01
N CYS A 275 3.77 30.27 -18.88
CA CYS A 275 2.34 30.56 -18.73
C CYS A 275 1.81 30.04 -17.38
N ALA A 276 2.06 28.76 -17.07
CA ALA A 276 1.63 28.13 -15.82
C ALA A 276 2.21 28.83 -14.58
N ALA A 277 3.49 29.24 -14.61
CA ALA A 277 4.13 29.94 -13.50
C ALA A 277 3.49 31.32 -13.23
N TYR A 278 3.19 32.09 -14.29
CA TYR A 278 2.50 33.37 -14.16
C TYR A 278 1.03 33.22 -13.75
N GLU A 279 0.32 32.21 -14.26
CA GLU A 279 -1.04 31.88 -13.80
C GLU A 279 -1.06 31.52 -12.31
N SER A 280 -0.06 30.76 -11.85
CA SER A 280 0.08 30.40 -10.44
C SER A 280 0.40 31.61 -9.56
N LEU A 281 1.23 32.56 -10.03
CA LEU A 281 1.45 33.84 -9.34
C LEU A 281 0.13 34.62 -9.14
N VAL A 282 -0.72 34.64 -10.16
CA VAL A 282 -2.04 35.28 -10.04
C VAL A 282 -2.91 34.52 -9.04
N ALA A 283 -3.01 33.20 -9.17
CA ALA A 283 -3.85 32.36 -8.32
C ALA A 283 -3.45 32.43 -6.83
N ASP A 284 -2.15 32.31 -6.55
CA ASP A 284 -1.63 32.20 -5.18
C ASP A 284 -1.61 33.53 -4.43
N PHE A 285 -1.46 34.65 -5.13
CA PHE A 285 -1.24 35.97 -4.49
C PHE A 285 -2.40 36.94 -4.63
N ARG A 286 -3.40 36.66 -5.49
CA ARG A 286 -4.60 37.50 -5.59
C ARG A 286 -5.31 37.58 -4.23
N GLY A 287 -5.53 38.81 -3.74
CA GLY A 287 -6.11 39.07 -2.42
C GLY A 287 -5.11 39.05 -1.26
N MET A 288 -3.85 38.64 -1.51
CA MET A 288 -2.74 38.71 -0.55
C MET A 288 -1.81 39.90 -0.84
N ARG A 289 -1.66 40.26 -2.13
CA ARG A 289 -0.95 41.45 -2.61
C ARG A 289 -1.47 41.86 -4.00
N SER A 290 -0.92 42.94 -4.56
CA SER A 290 -1.14 43.30 -5.97
C SER A 290 -0.57 42.23 -6.90
N VAL A 291 -1.26 41.88 -7.99
CA VAL A 291 -0.82 40.88 -8.97
C VAL A 291 -0.80 41.41 -10.42
N ALA A 292 -0.89 42.74 -10.59
CA ALA A 292 -1.06 43.38 -11.89
C ALA A 292 0.02 43.02 -12.93
N GLU A 293 1.28 42.89 -12.51
CA GLU A 293 2.39 42.46 -13.39
C GLU A 293 2.14 41.05 -13.96
N ALA A 294 1.74 40.10 -13.10
CA ALA A 294 1.48 38.74 -13.53
C ALA A 294 0.21 38.64 -14.38
N GLU A 295 -0.85 39.38 -14.04
CA GLU A 295 -2.08 39.43 -14.84
C GLU A 295 -1.84 40.02 -16.24
N ALA A 296 -1.02 41.06 -16.35
CA ALA A 296 -0.61 41.62 -17.64
C ALA A 296 0.17 40.59 -18.47
N LYS A 297 1.08 39.84 -17.84
CA LYS A 297 1.84 38.79 -18.51
C LYS A 297 0.94 37.63 -18.97
N VAL A 298 0.03 37.13 -18.12
CA VAL A 298 -0.98 36.12 -18.51
C VAL A 298 -1.83 36.62 -19.67
N GLY A 299 -2.25 37.90 -19.63
CA GLY A 299 -2.97 38.56 -20.72
C GLY A 299 -2.21 38.53 -22.04
N SER A 300 -0.88 38.67 -22.02
CA SER A 300 -0.03 38.62 -23.22
C SER A 300 0.03 37.26 -23.91
N PHE A 301 -0.26 36.16 -23.18
CA PHE A 301 -0.28 34.82 -23.78
C PHE A 301 -1.56 34.50 -24.52
N LYS A 302 -2.67 35.23 -24.25
CA LYS A 302 -3.97 34.97 -24.85
C LYS A 302 -3.90 35.07 -26.37
N GLY A 303 -4.20 33.95 -27.03
CA GLY A 303 -4.20 33.87 -28.50
C GLY A 303 -2.81 33.83 -29.13
N SER A 304 -1.74 33.71 -28.35
CA SER A 304 -0.38 33.61 -28.89
C SER A 304 -0.23 32.36 -29.75
N LYS A 305 0.41 32.51 -30.93
CA LYS A 305 0.65 31.38 -31.85
C LYS A 305 1.62 30.36 -31.24
N GLU A 306 2.54 30.83 -30.40
CA GLU A 306 3.54 30.00 -29.73
C GLU A 306 2.92 29.08 -28.69
N LEU A 307 2.10 29.61 -27.76
CA LEU A 307 1.38 28.79 -26.78
C LEU A 307 0.47 27.77 -27.47
N ARG A 308 -0.28 28.17 -28.50
CA ARG A 308 -1.13 27.24 -29.27
C ARG A 308 -0.36 26.13 -29.97
N ARG A 309 0.88 26.39 -30.40
CA ARG A 309 1.75 25.36 -30.98
C ARG A 309 2.24 24.40 -29.90
N TRP A 310 2.63 24.92 -28.75
CA TRP A 310 3.04 24.13 -27.59
C TRP A 310 1.89 23.24 -27.06
N GLU A 311 0.67 23.78 -26.92
CA GLU A 311 -0.51 22.99 -26.51
C GLU A 311 -0.78 21.84 -27.49
N LYS A 312 -0.65 22.09 -28.79
CA LYS A 312 -0.79 21.04 -29.82
C LYS A 312 0.32 19.99 -29.74
N SER A 313 1.56 20.38 -29.44
CA SER A 313 2.64 19.41 -29.24
C SER A 313 2.41 18.56 -27.99
N GLU A 314 1.94 19.16 -26.90
CA GLU A 314 1.59 18.44 -25.67
C GLU A 314 0.45 17.44 -25.93
N GLN A 315 -0.61 17.84 -26.64
CA GLN A 315 -1.70 16.93 -27.00
C GLN A 315 -1.22 15.78 -27.90
N LYS A 316 -0.33 16.07 -28.86
CA LYS A 316 0.26 15.04 -29.72
C LYS A 316 1.10 14.05 -28.90
N ALA A 317 1.91 14.54 -27.96
CA ALA A 317 2.71 13.71 -27.07
C ALA A 317 1.83 12.83 -26.18
N ALA A 318 0.75 13.37 -25.60
CA ALA A 318 -0.20 12.61 -24.79
C ALA A 318 -0.91 11.50 -25.60
N ASN A 319 -1.30 11.79 -26.84
CA ASN A 319 -1.91 10.78 -27.73
C ASN A 319 -0.91 9.67 -28.11
N GLN A 320 0.36 10.03 -28.35
CA GLN A 320 1.42 9.07 -28.64
C GLN A 320 1.72 8.19 -27.42
N GLU A 321 1.82 8.79 -26.24
CA GLU A 321 1.97 8.09 -24.96
C GLU A 321 0.87 7.06 -24.75
N LYS A 322 -0.39 7.46 -24.99
CA LYS A 322 -1.54 6.55 -24.91
C LYS A 322 -1.40 5.39 -25.90
N GLY A 323 -1.06 5.67 -27.16
CA GLY A 323 -0.88 4.61 -28.17
C GLY A 323 0.19 3.59 -27.79
N TRP A 324 1.30 4.05 -27.20
CA TRP A 324 2.33 3.13 -26.70
C TRP A 324 1.88 2.33 -25.47
N ARG A 325 1.12 2.93 -24.55
CA ARG A 325 0.52 2.17 -23.43
C ARG A 325 -0.47 1.11 -23.92
N ASP A 326 -1.32 1.45 -24.87
CA ASP A 326 -2.28 0.53 -25.48
C ASP A 326 -1.51 -0.65 -26.12
N ARG A 327 -0.40 -0.38 -26.84
CA ARG A 327 0.43 -1.44 -27.43
C ARG A 327 1.09 -2.35 -26.38
N LEU A 328 1.56 -1.82 -25.24
CA LEU A 328 2.05 -2.67 -24.16
C LEU A 328 0.97 -3.62 -23.63
N GLN A 329 -0.25 -3.12 -23.49
CA GLN A 329 -1.38 -3.94 -23.02
C GLN A 329 -1.73 -5.03 -24.04
N GLU A 330 -1.69 -4.72 -25.34
CA GLU A 330 -1.86 -5.71 -26.41
C GLU A 330 -0.78 -6.80 -26.36
N ILE A 331 0.50 -6.43 -26.23
CA ILE A 331 1.61 -7.39 -26.12
C ILE A 331 1.40 -8.31 -24.91
N ALA A 332 1.04 -7.75 -23.75
CA ALA A 332 0.77 -8.54 -22.56
C ALA A 332 -0.43 -9.49 -22.74
N ALA A 333 -1.49 -9.05 -23.42
CA ALA A 333 -2.66 -9.88 -23.70
C ALA A 333 -2.36 -11.02 -24.69
N GLU A 334 -1.57 -10.75 -25.73
CA GLU A 334 -1.08 -11.76 -26.69
C GLU A 334 -0.27 -12.85 -25.97
N GLU A 335 0.61 -12.48 -25.04
CA GLU A 335 1.38 -13.40 -24.20
C GLU A 335 0.50 -14.27 -23.29
N LEU A 336 -0.49 -13.69 -22.61
CA LEU A 336 -1.42 -14.44 -21.75
C LEU A 336 -2.21 -15.48 -22.55
N SER A 337 -2.75 -15.09 -23.71
CA SER A 337 -3.61 -15.94 -24.54
C SER A 337 -2.90 -17.22 -25.05
N THR A 338 -1.62 -17.09 -25.35
CA THR A 338 -0.77 -18.17 -25.86
C THR A 338 -0.25 -19.05 -24.73
N GLY A 339 0.08 -18.47 -23.56
CA GLY A 339 0.37 -19.22 -22.35
C GLY A 339 -0.77 -20.16 -21.95
N GLU A 340 -2.03 -19.69 -21.99
CA GLU A 340 -3.20 -20.53 -21.76
C GLU A 340 -3.37 -21.63 -22.82
N ALA A 341 -3.04 -21.35 -24.08
CA ALA A 341 -3.09 -22.35 -25.15
C ALA A 341 -2.04 -23.46 -24.94
N SER A 342 -0.83 -23.08 -24.56
CA SER A 342 0.26 -24.00 -24.19
C SER A 342 -0.08 -24.83 -22.95
N HIS A 343 -0.66 -24.21 -21.92
CA HIS A 343 -1.13 -24.92 -20.72
C HIS A 343 -2.20 -25.96 -21.05
N ARG A 344 -3.22 -25.59 -21.84
CA ARG A 344 -4.27 -26.52 -22.30
C ARG A 344 -3.73 -27.67 -23.13
N ARG A 345 -2.65 -27.45 -23.90
CA ARG A 345 -1.97 -28.50 -24.65
C ARG A 345 -1.23 -29.48 -23.73
N LEU A 346 -0.49 -28.98 -22.76
CA LEU A 346 0.22 -29.79 -21.75
C LEU A 346 -0.75 -30.64 -20.92
N GLU A 347 -1.89 -30.07 -20.50
CA GLU A 347 -2.93 -30.83 -19.79
C GLU A 347 -3.47 -31.99 -20.62
N ARG A 348 -3.70 -31.79 -21.93
CA ARG A 348 -4.15 -32.85 -22.85
C ARG A 348 -3.09 -33.93 -23.02
N GLU A 349 -1.82 -33.54 -23.16
CA GLU A 349 -0.71 -34.50 -23.27
C GLU A 349 -0.54 -35.32 -21.99
N MET A 350 -0.69 -34.71 -20.81
CA MET A 350 -0.70 -35.42 -19.52
C MET A 350 -1.88 -36.39 -19.41
N GLN A 351 -3.08 -35.97 -19.77
CA GLN A 351 -4.27 -36.84 -19.78
C GLN A 351 -4.09 -38.02 -20.73
N MET A 352 -3.47 -37.82 -21.90
CA MET A 352 -3.15 -38.90 -22.83
C MET A 352 -2.09 -39.87 -22.27
N ARG A 353 -1.04 -39.36 -21.63
CA ARG A 353 -0.01 -40.22 -21.01
C ARG A 353 -0.57 -41.04 -19.85
N ALA A 354 -1.33 -40.42 -18.95
CA ALA A 354 -2.01 -41.13 -17.86
C ALA A 354 -2.99 -42.19 -18.40
N ALA A 355 -3.68 -41.90 -19.51
CA ALA A 355 -4.54 -42.87 -20.17
C ALA A 355 -3.74 -44.04 -20.79
N MET A 356 -2.57 -43.80 -21.40
CA MET A 356 -1.70 -44.86 -21.92
C MET A 356 -1.13 -45.74 -20.80
N GLU A 357 -0.61 -45.16 -19.72
CA GLU A 357 -0.09 -45.91 -18.57
C GLU A 357 -1.19 -46.75 -17.89
N SER A 358 -2.41 -46.23 -17.81
CA SER A 358 -3.56 -46.99 -17.29
C SER A 358 -3.96 -48.16 -18.19
N ARG A 359 -3.65 -48.08 -19.49
CA ARG A 359 -3.92 -49.12 -20.49
C ARG A 359 -2.84 -50.21 -20.48
N GLU A 360 -1.58 -49.85 -20.25
CA GLU A 360 -0.47 -50.80 -20.04
C GLU A 360 -0.60 -51.57 -18.73
N ARG A 361 -1.05 -50.92 -17.64
CA ARG A 361 -1.36 -51.60 -16.37
C ARG A 361 -2.56 -52.55 -16.47
N ARG A 362 -3.47 -52.35 -17.43
CA ARG A 362 -4.58 -53.29 -17.71
C ARG A 362 -4.19 -54.46 -18.61
N SER A 363 -3.10 -54.38 -19.36
CA SER A 363 -2.62 -55.52 -20.18
C SER A 363 -1.68 -56.46 -19.43
N THR A 364 -1.33 -56.15 -18.18
CA THR A 364 -0.37 -56.89 -17.37
C THR A 364 -0.91 -57.16 -15.95
N PHE A 365 -2.00 -57.93 -15.82
CA PHE A 365 -2.38 -58.50 -14.52
C PHE A 365 -3.01 -59.89 -14.68
N GLY A 366 -2.17 -60.92 -14.50
CA GLY A 366 -2.54 -62.23 -13.98
C GLY A 366 -1.86 -62.40 -12.61
N ASP A 367 -2.69 -62.72 -11.61
CA ASP A 367 -2.45 -63.09 -10.20
C ASP A 367 -1.65 -62.19 -9.22
N PRO A 368 -2.13 -62.04 -7.95
CA PRO A 368 -1.45 -61.27 -6.92
C PRO A 368 -0.61 -62.17 -6.00
N VAL A 369 0.70 -61.88 -5.88
CA VAL A 369 1.54 -62.37 -4.78
C VAL A 369 2.25 -61.19 -4.12
N ALA A 370 2.30 -61.26 -2.79
CA ALA A 370 2.93 -60.30 -1.89
C ALA A 370 4.45 -60.21 -2.06
N GLY A 371 4.98 -58.99 -1.85
CA GLY A 371 6.36 -58.75 -1.40
C GLY A 371 7.34 -58.22 -2.46
N ALA A 372 7.65 -56.92 -2.38
CA ALA A 372 8.93 -56.24 -2.64
C ALA A 372 8.60 -54.75 -2.87
N ASP A 373 9.04 -53.78 -2.09
CA ASP A 373 10.39 -53.29 -1.77
C ASP A 373 10.57 -51.89 -2.39
N ARG A 374 11.33 -51.07 -1.68
CA ARG A 374 11.62 -49.66 -1.94
C ARG A 374 12.28 -49.51 -3.32
N THR A 375 11.68 -48.70 -4.21
CA THR A 375 12.36 -47.75 -5.14
C THR A 375 11.37 -47.19 -6.17
N GLU A 376 10.39 -46.36 -5.78
CA GLU A 376 9.66 -45.49 -6.73
C GLU A 376 9.19 -44.21 -6.02
N LEU A 377 10.13 -43.35 -5.67
CA LEU A 377 9.86 -41.97 -5.22
C LEU A 377 10.77 -40.96 -5.96
N GLY A 378 11.18 -41.33 -7.18
CA GLY A 378 12.10 -40.56 -8.03
C GLY A 378 11.47 -39.87 -9.24
N SER A 379 10.14 -39.79 -9.37
CA SER A 379 9.50 -39.27 -10.59
C SER A 379 8.23 -38.44 -10.37
N LEU A 380 8.22 -37.56 -9.37
CA LEU A 380 7.37 -36.37 -9.47
C LEU A 380 8.15 -35.32 -10.24
N GLY A 381 8.09 -35.45 -11.56
CA GLY A 381 8.66 -34.52 -12.51
C GLY A 381 8.26 -33.08 -12.19
N THR A 382 9.26 -32.21 -12.26
CA THR A 382 9.16 -30.76 -12.35
C THR A 382 7.93 -30.35 -13.16
N MET A 383 6.97 -29.67 -12.53
CA MET A 383 5.93 -28.94 -13.25
C MET A 383 6.60 -27.75 -13.94
N ASN A 384 7.13 -27.97 -15.14
CA ASN A 384 7.47 -26.89 -16.06
C ASN A 384 6.15 -26.26 -16.53
N SER A 385 5.71 -25.21 -15.87
CA SER A 385 4.99 -24.15 -16.57
C SER A 385 6.03 -23.47 -17.46
N GLU A 386 6.14 -23.91 -18.72
CA GLU A 386 6.99 -23.22 -19.68
C GLU A 386 6.58 -21.74 -19.71
N LEU A 387 7.54 -20.88 -19.36
CA LEU A 387 7.48 -19.45 -19.60
C LEU A 387 7.15 -19.20 -21.08
N PRO A 388 6.55 -18.06 -21.46
CA PRO A 388 6.13 -17.79 -22.84
C PRO A 388 7.23 -18.10 -23.87
N ASP A 389 6.78 -18.53 -25.05
CA ASP A 389 7.63 -18.91 -26.18
C ASP A 389 8.71 -17.85 -26.43
N ALA A 390 9.92 -18.27 -26.82
CA ALA A 390 11.07 -17.39 -27.02
C ALA A 390 10.77 -16.22 -27.97
N GLY A 391 9.83 -16.41 -28.91
CA GLY A 391 9.36 -15.37 -29.82
C GLY A 391 8.61 -14.21 -29.16
N GLN A 392 7.89 -14.43 -28.06
CA GLN A 392 7.09 -13.37 -27.41
C GLN A 392 7.93 -12.47 -26.50
N ARG A 393 8.89 -13.09 -25.80
CA ARG A 393 9.93 -12.34 -25.09
C ARG A 393 10.69 -11.41 -26.04
N ALA A 394 10.85 -11.80 -27.31
CA ALA A 394 11.44 -10.95 -28.33
C ALA A 394 10.54 -9.76 -28.69
N VAL A 395 9.22 -9.93 -28.83
CA VAL A 395 8.28 -8.84 -29.13
C VAL A 395 8.28 -7.76 -28.04
N PHE A 396 8.20 -8.15 -26.77
CA PHE A 396 8.27 -7.19 -25.66
C PHE A 396 9.64 -6.47 -25.64
N ALA A 397 10.75 -7.21 -25.78
CA ALA A 397 12.08 -6.62 -25.77
C ALA A 397 12.34 -5.70 -26.98
N ASP A 398 11.83 -6.04 -28.17
CA ASP A 398 11.90 -5.19 -29.36
C ASP A 398 11.17 -3.87 -29.14
N PHE A 399 9.97 -3.92 -28.56
CA PHE A 399 9.20 -2.72 -28.27
C PHE A 399 9.83 -1.86 -27.18
N VAL A 400 10.41 -2.48 -26.13
CA VAL A 400 11.21 -1.75 -25.13
C VAL A 400 12.39 -1.05 -25.79
N ARG A 401 13.15 -1.72 -26.66
CA ARG A 401 14.28 -1.09 -27.39
C ARG A 401 13.83 0.08 -28.27
N GLU A 402 12.67 -0.03 -28.92
CA GLU A 402 12.09 1.07 -29.68
C GLU A 402 11.81 2.27 -28.77
N LEU A 403 11.12 2.05 -27.65
CA LEU A 403 10.79 3.09 -26.67
C LEU A 403 12.04 3.70 -26.03
N GLU A 404 13.10 2.93 -25.75
CA GLU A 404 14.38 3.44 -25.27
C GLU A 404 15.03 4.37 -26.30
N GLY A 405 14.92 4.03 -27.59
CA GLY A 405 15.35 4.87 -28.69
C GLY A 405 14.67 6.24 -28.67
N TRP A 406 13.33 6.24 -28.57
CA TRP A 406 12.53 7.46 -28.43
C TRP A 406 12.79 8.20 -27.11
N GLY A 407 13.04 7.45 -26.03
CA GLY A 407 13.29 7.96 -24.69
C GLY A 407 14.53 8.83 -24.58
N LYS A 408 15.44 8.84 -25.55
CA LYS A 408 16.58 9.76 -25.53
C LYS A 408 16.16 11.24 -25.57
N THR A 409 15.05 11.55 -26.22
CA THR A 409 14.57 12.94 -26.41
C THR A 409 13.08 13.12 -26.12
N ASN A 410 12.36 12.07 -25.74
CA ASN A 410 10.91 12.12 -25.55
C ASN A 410 10.49 11.65 -24.15
N HIS A 411 10.01 12.59 -23.33
CA HIS A 411 9.48 12.32 -22.00
C HIS A 411 8.33 11.30 -22.02
N ALA A 412 7.43 11.34 -23.01
CA ALA A 412 6.32 10.39 -23.09
C ALA A 412 6.79 8.94 -23.23
N ALA A 413 7.88 8.68 -23.97
CA ALA A 413 8.43 7.34 -24.08
C ALA A 413 9.04 6.86 -22.75
N ARG A 414 9.76 7.75 -22.03
CA ARG A 414 10.28 7.46 -20.68
C ARG A 414 9.16 7.19 -19.68
N ARG A 415 8.06 7.96 -19.73
CA ARG A 415 6.87 7.73 -18.91
C ARG A 415 6.25 6.36 -19.16
N VAL A 416 6.16 5.92 -20.41
CA VAL A 416 5.64 4.59 -20.77
C VAL A 416 6.54 3.49 -20.20
N LEU A 417 7.86 3.60 -20.38
CA LEU A 417 8.82 2.63 -19.83
C LEU A 417 8.78 2.60 -18.29
N SER A 418 8.73 3.77 -17.65
CA SER A 418 8.64 3.90 -16.20
C SER A 418 7.36 3.23 -15.66
N GLY A 419 6.22 3.46 -16.31
CA GLY A 419 4.95 2.86 -15.94
C GLY A 419 4.92 1.34 -16.15
N ALA A 420 5.47 0.87 -17.27
CA ALA A 420 5.63 -0.56 -17.55
C ALA A 420 6.48 -1.23 -16.46
N PHE A 421 7.63 -0.65 -16.14
CA PHE A 421 8.54 -1.17 -15.12
C PHE A 421 7.87 -1.31 -13.74
N VAL A 422 7.20 -0.26 -13.26
CA VAL A 422 6.52 -0.29 -11.96
C VAL A 422 5.37 -1.31 -11.96
N SER A 423 4.56 -1.32 -13.02
CA SER A 423 3.44 -2.24 -13.17
C SER A 423 3.88 -3.71 -13.14
N LEU A 424 4.97 -4.05 -13.84
CA LEU A 424 5.54 -5.40 -13.87
C LEU A 424 6.05 -5.83 -12.48
N ILE A 425 6.70 -4.92 -11.72
CA ILE A 425 7.14 -5.24 -10.35
C ILE A 425 5.94 -5.50 -9.44
N GLU A 426 4.91 -4.66 -9.50
CA GLU A 426 3.71 -4.82 -8.67
C GLU A 426 2.97 -6.11 -9.00
N GLN A 427 2.78 -6.41 -10.29
CA GLN A 427 2.18 -7.66 -10.75
C GLN A 427 3.02 -8.88 -10.35
N GLY A 428 4.35 -8.81 -10.47
CA GLY A 428 5.24 -9.89 -10.08
C GLY A 428 5.19 -10.19 -8.57
N ARG A 429 5.10 -9.15 -7.74
CA ARG A 429 4.94 -9.31 -6.28
C ARG A 429 3.57 -9.86 -5.91
N GLN A 430 2.51 -9.37 -6.56
CA GLN A 430 1.17 -9.92 -6.37
C GLN A 430 1.13 -11.40 -6.77
N ALA A 431 1.77 -11.78 -7.88
CA ALA A 431 1.90 -13.17 -8.31
C ALA A 431 2.69 -14.02 -7.30
N LEU A 432 3.74 -13.49 -6.64
CA LEU A 432 4.41 -14.19 -5.53
C LEU A 432 3.44 -14.46 -4.38
N ASP A 433 2.65 -13.47 -3.98
CA ASP A 433 1.67 -13.58 -2.89
C ASP A 433 0.57 -14.60 -3.22
N ASP A 434 0.12 -14.61 -4.48
CA ASP A 434 -0.88 -15.55 -5.00
C ASP A 434 -0.32 -16.96 -5.27
N ARG A 435 1.01 -17.12 -5.12
CA ARG A 435 1.78 -18.36 -5.37
C ARG A 435 1.86 -18.76 -6.85
N GLU A 436 1.70 -17.80 -7.74
CA GLU A 436 1.89 -17.93 -9.18
C GLU A 436 3.35 -17.67 -9.55
N TYR A 437 4.26 -18.53 -9.07
CA TYR A 437 5.70 -18.26 -9.11
C TYR A 437 6.27 -18.13 -10.53
N ALA A 438 5.68 -18.82 -11.51
CA ALA A 438 6.08 -18.68 -12.91
C ALA A 438 5.66 -17.35 -13.52
N THR A 439 4.45 -16.87 -13.18
CA THR A 439 3.99 -15.51 -13.51
C THR A 439 4.92 -14.50 -12.87
N ALA A 440 5.22 -14.62 -11.58
CA ALA A 440 6.14 -13.73 -10.88
C ALA A 440 7.52 -13.67 -11.57
N ALA A 441 8.10 -14.82 -11.92
CA ALA A 441 9.38 -14.88 -12.60
C ALA A 441 9.32 -14.22 -14.00
N ARG A 442 8.20 -14.36 -14.73
CA ARG A 442 7.99 -13.67 -16.01
C ARG A 442 7.98 -12.16 -15.83
N GLU A 443 7.15 -11.65 -14.92
CA GLU A 443 6.99 -10.20 -14.72
C GLU A 443 8.31 -9.55 -14.27
N PHE A 444 9.01 -10.16 -13.31
CA PHE A 444 10.31 -9.64 -12.86
C PHE A 444 11.37 -9.70 -13.97
N SER A 445 11.36 -10.75 -14.80
CA SER A 445 12.25 -10.83 -15.96
C SER A 445 11.95 -9.74 -16.98
N GLN A 446 10.69 -9.42 -17.25
CA GLN A 446 10.31 -8.33 -18.16
C GLN A 446 10.65 -6.96 -17.56
N ALA A 447 10.48 -6.77 -16.25
CA ALA A 447 10.92 -5.56 -15.57
C ALA A 447 12.44 -5.37 -15.69
N LEU A 448 13.22 -6.44 -15.58
CA LEU A 448 14.68 -6.40 -15.78
C LEU A 448 15.10 -6.16 -17.23
N THR A 449 14.24 -6.43 -18.23
CA THR A 449 14.46 -6.02 -19.62
C THR A 449 14.42 -4.49 -19.76
N ILE A 450 13.58 -3.80 -18.97
CA ILE A 450 13.50 -2.32 -18.99
C ILE A 450 14.63 -1.70 -18.15
N HIS A 451 14.83 -2.22 -16.93
CA HIS A 451 15.87 -1.73 -16.02
C HIS A 451 16.65 -2.90 -15.42
N PRO A 452 17.85 -3.21 -15.94
CA PRO A 452 18.63 -4.38 -15.51
C PRO A 452 19.44 -4.17 -14.21
N GLU A 453 19.52 -2.95 -13.71
CA GLU A 453 20.35 -2.57 -12.57
C GLU A 453 19.84 -2.95 -11.17
N PRO A 454 18.53 -2.90 -10.84
CA PRO A 454 18.08 -2.99 -9.46
C PRO A 454 18.34 -4.35 -8.80
N ALA A 455 19.27 -4.38 -7.84
CA ALA A 455 19.68 -5.61 -7.14
C ALA A 455 18.52 -6.33 -6.43
N TYR A 456 17.57 -5.59 -5.85
CA TYR A 456 16.41 -6.19 -5.18
C TYR A 456 15.52 -6.97 -6.14
N LEU A 457 15.44 -6.55 -7.40
CA LEU A 457 14.57 -7.19 -8.39
C LEU A 457 15.19 -8.51 -8.89
N HIS A 458 16.52 -8.57 -9.00
CA HIS A 458 17.23 -9.83 -9.22
C HIS A 458 17.02 -10.80 -8.05
N PHE A 459 16.99 -10.31 -6.81
CA PHE A 459 16.66 -11.14 -5.65
C PHE A 459 15.21 -11.64 -5.69
N ASP A 460 14.23 -10.77 -5.96
CA ASP A 460 12.81 -11.15 -6.08
C ASP A 460 12.61 -12.19 -7.21
N LEU A 461 13.33 -12.05 -8.33
CA LEU A 461 13.37 -13.04 -9.41
C LEU A 461 14.00 -14.38 -8.97
N ALA A 462 15.11 -14.33 -8.21
CA ALA A 462 15.75 -15.52 -7.67
C ALA A 462 14.79 -16.32 -6.76
N VAL A 463 14.02 -15.61 -5.93
CA VAL A 463 12.96 -16.19 -5.09
C VAL A 463 11.88 -16.83 -5.95
N ALA A 464 11.40 -16.13 -6.98
CA ALA A 464 10.38 -16.67 -7.89
C ALA A 464 10.86 -17.96 -8.57
N TYR A 465 12.09 -18.00 -9.08
CA TYR A 465 12.68 -19.21 -9.67
C TYR A 465 12.89 -20.34 -8.66
N ALA A 466 13.31 -20.02 -7.43
CA ALA A 466 13.47 -21.05 -6.40
C ALA A 466 12.13 -21.71 -6.06
N LEU A 467 11.07 -20.90 -5.93
CA LEU A 467 9.72 -21.35 -5.61
C LEU A 467 9.03 -22.07 -6.79
N SER A 468 9.39 -21.75 -8.04
CA SER A 468 8.93 -22.47 -9.22
C SER A 468 9.70 -23.78 -9.50
N GLY A 469 10.77 -24.05 -8.74
CA GLY A 469 11.61 -25.26 -8.91
C GLY A 469 12.76 -25.09 -9.91
N GLU A 470 12.93 -23.92 -10.50
CA GLU A 470 14.01 -23.59 -11.45
C GLU A 470 15.35 -23.28 -10.76
N ARG A 471 15.89 -24.26 -10.02
CA ARG A 471 17.06 -24.08 -9.14
C ARG A 471 18.28 -23.44 -9.81
N LYS A 472 18.57 -23.80 -11.07
CA LYS A 472 19.71 -23.25 -11.82
C LYS A 472 19.54 -21.74 -12.03
N LYS A 473 18.38 -21.32 -12.55
CA LYS A 473 18.06 -19.90 -12.77
C LYS A 473 18.00 -19.13 -11.46
N ALA A 474 17.44 -19.73 -10.40
CA ALA A 474 17.41 -19.14 -9.08
C ALA A 474 18.81 -18.79 -8.55
N LYS A 475 19.78 -19.69 -8.74
CA LYS A 475 21.18 -19.43 -8.37
C LYS A 475 21.79 -18.30 -9.20
N GLU A 476 21.63 -18.33 -10.52
CA GLU A 476 22.12 -17.29 -11.43
C GLU A 476 21.55 -15.91 -11.08
N SER A 477 20.25 -15.81 -10.80
CA SER A 477 19.61 -14.56 -10.39
C SER A 477 20.05 -14.09 -9.00
N LEU A 478 20.31 -15.01 -8.06
CA LEU A 478 20.84 -14.66 -6.74
C LEU A 478 22.27 -14.13 -6.83
N ASP A 479 23.13 -14.77 -7.63
CA ASP A 479 24.50 -14.30 -7.86
C ASP A 479 24.48 -12.90 -8.51
N SER A 480 23.61 -12.67 -9.50
CA SER A 480 23.38 -11.36 -10.11
C SER A 480 22.93 -10.29 -9.09
N ALA A 481 22.05 -10.66 -8.15
CA ALA A 481 21.61 -9.75 -7.08
C ALA A 481 22.76 -9.34 -6.16
N ILE A 482 23.63 -10.28 -5.80
CA ILE A 482 24.79 -10.05 -4.93
C ILE A 482 25.82 -9.17 -5.65
N GLU A 483 26.13 -9.46 -6.91
CA GLU A 483 27.03 -8.65 -7.74
C GLU A 483 26.58 -7.19 -7.87
N ARG A 484 25.25 -6.95 -7.87
CA ARG A 484 24.63 -5.63 -7.92
C ARG A 484 24.47 -4.96 -6.55
N GLY A 485 25.00 -5.56 -5.49
CA GLY A 485 25.02 -4.96 -4.15
C GLY A 485 23.77 -5.19 -3.30
N PHE A 486 23.01 -6.27 -3.52
CA PHE A 486 21.93 -6.64 -2.62
C PHE A 486 22.48 -6.96 -1.22
N ALA A 487 22.27 -6.05 -0.25
CA ALA A 487 22.92 -6.08 1.06
C ALA A 487 22.01 -6.60 2.21
N GLN A 488 21.30 -7.72 1.99
CA GLN A 488 20.48 -8.37 3.04
C GLN A 488 20.99 -9.79 3.29
N GLU A 489 22.08 -9.90 4.06
CA GLU A 489 22.83 -11.15 4.27
C GLU A 489 21.96 -12.30 4.79
N GLU A 490 21.06 -12.03 5.74
CA GLU A 490 20.12 -13.04 6.26
C GLU A 490 19.22 -13.64 5.16
N ARG A 491 18.75 -12.81 4.22
CA ARG A 491 17.92 -13.25 3.09
C ARG A 491 18.73 -14.02 2.05
N ILE A 492 19.98 -13.61 1.81
CA ILE A 492 20.91 -14.32 0.93
C ILE A 492 21.18 -15.73 1.49
N GLN A 493 21.51 -15.82 2.78
CA GLN A 493 21.77 -17.10 3.45
C GLN A 493 20.54 -18.01 3.43
N TRP A 494 19.36 -17.45 3.70
CA TRP A 494 18.09 -18.18 3.60
C TRP A 494 17.90 -18.81 2.22
N LEU A 495 18.07 -18.05 1.14
CA LEU A 495 17.88 -18.56 -0.21
C LEU A 495 18.98 -19.58 -0.61
N ARG A 496 20.24 -19.35 -0.22
CA ARG A 496 21.35 -20.31 -0.43
C ARG A 496 21.10 -21.64 0.26
N SER A 497 20.60 -21.62 1.49
CA SER A 497 20.23 -22.84 2.22
C SER A 497 19.10 -23.59 1.51
N ALA A 498 18.10 -22.88 0.99
CA ALA A 498 17.00 -23.48 0.24
C ALA A 498 17.47 -24.12 -1.08
N LEU A 499 18.47 -23.54 -1.75
CA LEU A 499 19.00 -24.02 -3.03
C LEU A 499 20.00 -25.18 -2.92
N SER A 500 20.74 -25.30 -1.81
CA SER A 500 21.79 -26.30 -1.60
C SER A 500 21.30 -27.67 -1.11
N GLY A 501 20.04 -27.76 -0.64
CA GLY A 501 19.48 -29.03 -0.15
C GLY A 501 20.16 -29.59 1.11
N SER A 502 21.03 -28.81 1.78
CA SER A 502 21.76 -29.16 2.99
C SER A 502 21.14 -28.59 4.27
N GLY A 503 20.04 -27.85 4.16
CA GLY A 503 19.19 -27.58 5.32
C GLY A 503 18.52 -28.88 5.75
N GLU A 504 18.46 -29.14 7.05
CA GLU A 504 17.51 -30.10 7.63
C GLU A 504 16.17 -30.05 6.90
N ASP A 505 15.39 -31.13 6.96
CA ASP A 505 13.95 -31.14 6.65
C ASP A 505 13.19 -30.13 7.54
N LEU A 506 13.46 -28.84 7.34
CA LEU A 506 12.63 -27.73 7.68
C LEU A 506 11.62 -27.67 6.56
N VAL A 507 10.71 -28.65 6.62
CA VAL A 507 9.31 -28.36 6.41
C VAL A 507 9.00 -27.20 7.36
N ARG A 508 9.24 -25.97 6.89
CA ARG A 508 8.39 -24.88 7.29
C ARG A 508 7.03 -25.36 6.80
N LEU A 509 6.24 -25.93 7.70
CA LEU A 509 4.81 -26.03 7.52
C LEU A 509 4.43 -24.57 7.29
N ALA A 510 4.36 -24.18 6.01
CA ALA A 510 3.59 -23.03 5.62
C ALA A 510 2.26 -23.26 6.34
N PRO A 511 1.77 -22.31 7.16
CA PRO A 511 0.42 -22.43 7.66
C PRO A 511 -0.43 -22.81 6.45
N VAL A 512 -1.15 -23.93 6.55
CA VAL A 512 -2.16 -24.25 5.56
C VAL A 512 -3.19 -23.14 5.73
N LEU A 513 -2.98 -22.04 5.00
CA LEU A 513 -4.01 -21.06 4.74
C LEU A 513 -5.01 -21.79 3.87
N VAL A 514 -6.06 -22.28 4.51
CA VAL A 514 -7.28 -22.68 3.83
C VAL A 514 -7.70 -21.45 3.03
N ARG A 515 -7.47 -21.52 1.72
CA ARG A 515 -7.95 -20.55 0.74
C ARG A 515 -9.47 -20.59 0.82
N ASP A 516 -10.07 -19.60 1.45
CA ASP A 516 -11.38 -19.11 1.04
C ASP A 516 -11.51 -17.62 1.33
N ARG A 517 -12.12 -16.94 0.37
CA ARG A 517 -12.30 -15.49 0.30
C ARG A 517 -13.03 -14.96 1.55
N ALA A 518 -12.59 -13.79 2.03
CA ALA A 518 -13.09 -13.01 3.16
C ALA A 518 -12.90 -13.67 4.55
N MET A 519 -11.84 -13.28 5.28
CA MET A 519 -11.74 -13.56 6.72
C MET A 519 -12.47 -12.48 7.50
N VAL A 520 -13.76 -12.71 7.72
CA VAL A 520 -14.55 -12.11 8.79
C VAL A 520 -13.89 -12.48 10.12
N TRP A 521 -13.74 -11.54 11.06
CA TRP A 521 -13.52 -11.91 12.46
C TRP A 521 -14.47 -13.05 12.82
N THR A 522 -13.99 -14.07 13.52
CA THR A 522 -14.96 -14.99 14.10
C THR A 522 -15.85 -14.15 15.02
N SER A 523 -17.14 -14.46 15.08
CA SER A 523 -17.89 -14.18 16.30
C SER A 523 -17.00 -14.59 17.48
N PHE A 524 -16.82 -13.87 18.57
CA PHE A 524 -15.79 -14.03 19.62
C PHE A 524 -14.44 -13.33 19.39
N GLY A 525 -14.21 -12.68 18.24
CA GLY A 525 -13.03 -11.84 18.04
C GLY A 525 -11.71 -12.61 17.96
N LEU A 526 -11.75 -13.86 17.47
CA LEU A 526 -10.58 -14.70 17.27
C LEU A 526 -10.30 -14.87 15.77
N ALA A 527 -9.03 -15.07 15.44
CA ALA A 527 -8.59 -15.58 14.15
C ALA A 527 -7.67 -16.76 14.39
N PHE A 528 -7.67 -17.75 13.50
CA PHE A 528 -6.96 -19.02 13.72
C PHE A 528 -6.01 -19.39 12.58
N ASN A 529 -4.98 -20.15 12.92
CA ASN A 529 -4.25 -21.04 12.03
C ASN A 529 -4.76 -22.46 12.26
N VAL A 530 -5.14 -23.15 11.19
CA VAL A 530 -5.59 -24.56 11.23
C VAL A 530 -4.54 -25.41 10.52
N SER A 531 -3.93 -26.35 11.25
CA SER A 531 -3.08 -27.39 10.65
C SER A 531 -3.91 -28.64 10.41
N ALA A 532 -3.66 -29.34 9.31
CA ALA A 532 -4.44 -30.52 8.90
C ALA A 532 -3.54 -31.72 8.64
N HIS A 533 -3.97 -32.89 9.10
CA HIS A 533 -3.30 -34.14 8.81
C HIS A 533 -3.50 -34.50 7.32
N ARG A 534 -2.39 -34.56 6.56
CA ARG A 534 -2.37 -34.61 5.08
C ARG A 534 -3.17 -35.76 4.44
N LYS A 535 -3.36 -36.88 5.13
CA LYS A 535 -4.09 -38.05 4.59
C LYS A 535 -5.57 -38.09 4.95
N THR A 536 -5.93 -37.58 6.13
CA THR A 536 -7.30 -37.71 6.69
C THR A 536 -8.06 -36.40 6.62
N ASN A 537 -7.38 -35.30 6.29
CA ASN A 537 -7.90 -33.94 6.30
C ASN A 537 -8.58 -33.55 7.63
N ARG A 538 -8.16 -34.16 8.75
CA ARG A 538 -8.60 -33.79 10.09
C ARG A 538 -7.70 -32.72 10.66
N VAL A 539 -8.25 -31.88 11.54
CA VAL A 539 -7.47 -30.88 12.24
C VAL A 539 -6.40 -31.57 13.08
N GLU A 540 -5.18 -31.08 13.00
CA GLU A 540 -4.05 -31.50 13.82
C GLU A 540 -3.78 -30.49 14.92
N ARG A 541 -3.87 -29.19 14.60
CA ARG A 541 -3.78 -28.08 15.55
C ARG A 541 -4.69 -26.94 15.14
N LEU A 542 -5.29 -26.27 16.14
CA LEU A 542 -6.02 -25.02 15.98
C LEU A 542 -5.38 -23.98 16.89
N VAL A 543 -4.68 -23.00 16.31
CA VAL A 543 -3.88 -22.03 17.06
C VAL A 543 -4.42 -20.64 16.80
N VAL A 544 -4.64 -19.86 17.86
CA VAL A 544 -5.06 -18.46 17.76
C VAL A 544 -3.95 -17.65 17.09
N ARG A 545 -4.28 -17.00 15.97
CA ARG A 545 -3.39 -16.14 15.18
C ARG A 545 -3.50 -14.68 15.58
N LYS A 546 -4.73 -14.17 15.73
CA LYS A 546 -5.04 -12.80 16.18
C LYS A 546 -6.19 -12.84 17.19
N VAL A 547 -6.23 -11.84 18.06
CA VAL A 547 -7.32 -11.60 19.01
C VAL A 547 -7.70 -10.13 18.90
N ALA A 548 -8.99 -9.82 18.73
CA ALA A 548 -9.48 -8.45 18.70
C ALA A 548 -9.33 -7.81 20.09
N ALA A 549 -8.72 -6.63 20.17
CA ALA A 549 -8.35 -5.99 21.44
C ALA A 549 -9.55 -5.64 22.34
N ASP A 550 -10.72 -5.42 21.74
CA ASP A 550 -12.00 -5.11 22.40
C ASP A 550 -12.89 -6.34 22.64
N SER A 551 -12.41 -7.55 22.31
CA SER A 551 -13.18 -8.78 22.48
C SER A 551 -13.10 -9.36 23.89
N GLU A 552 -14.12 -10.14 24.27
CA GLU A 552 -14.09 -10.93 25.51
C GLU A 552 -12.92 -11.93 25.52
N ALA A 553 -12.47 -12.39 24.35
CA ALA A 553 -11.29 -13.23 24.23
C ALA A 553 -10.02 -12.55 24.73
N ALA A 554 -9.81 -11.27 24.38
CA ALA A 554 -8.70 -10.48 24.91
C ALA A 554 -8.83 -10.27 26.42
N GLN A 555 -10.04 -9.95 26.91
CA GLN A 555 -10.31 -9.76 28.35
C GLN A 555 -10.04 -11.03 29.17
N LYS A 556 -10.30 -12.21 28.61
CA LYS A 556 -10.02 -13.52 29.24
C LYS A 556 -8.60 -14.01 29.01
N GLY A 557 -7.73 -13.15 28.50
CA GLY A 557 -6.29 -13.38 28.37
C GLY A 557 -5.91 -14.38 27.28
N ILE A 558 -6.75 -14.57 26.26
CA ILE A 558 -6.34 -15.35 25.08
C ILE A 558 -5.35 -14.50 24.29
N GLN A 559 -4.21 -15.09 23.92
CA GLN A 559 -3.15 -14.42 23.17
C GLN A 559 -2.86 -15.14 21.86
N PRO A 560 -2.26 -14.46 20.86
CA PRO A 560 -1.67 -15.14 19.71
C PRO A 560 -0.73 -16.27 20.14
N GLY A 561 -0.86 -17.43 19.52
CA GLY A 561 -0.16 -18.67 19.86
C GLY A 561 -0.92 -19.61 20.80
N THR A 562 -2.02 -19.16 21.43
CA THR A 562 -2.86 -20.02 22.27
C THR A 562 -3.46 -21.16 21.42
N GLU A 563 -3.27 -22.40 21.85
CA GLU A 563 -3.83 -23.58 21.18
C GLU A 563 -5.22 -23.89 21.73
N ILE A 564 -6.21 -24.05 20.85
CA ILE A 564 -7.55 -24.53 21.20
C ILE A 564 -7.54 -26.05 21.14
N VAL A 565 -7.70 -26.69 22.30
CA VAL A 565 -7.64 -28.15 22.45
C VAL A 565 -9.01 -28.77 22.26
N SER A 566 -10.05 -28.16 22.83
CA SER A 566 -11.44 -28.58 22.65
C SER A 566 -12.39 -27.37 22.56
N ALA A 567 -13.50 -27.57 21.85
CA ALA A 567 -14.58 -26.60 21.72
C ALA A 567 -15.93 -27.30 21.97
N ASP A 568 -16.75 -26.73 22.86
CA ASP A 568 -18.01 -27.30 23.35
C ASP A 568 -17.90 -28.79 23.75
N GLY A 569 -16.79 -29.12 24.42
CA GLY A 569 -16.51 -30.47 24.93
C GLY A 569 -16.03 -31.49 23.88
N ARG A 570 -15.82 -31.07 22.63
CA ARG A 570 -15.29 -31.92 21.56
C ARG A 570 -13.83 -31.60 21.27
N ASP A 571 -12.98 -32.63 21.21
CA ASP A 571 -11.58 -32.51 20.80
C ASP A 571 -11.48 -31.93 19.39
N ILE A 572 -10.64 -30.92 19.20
CA ILE A 572 -10.51 -30.22 17.92
C ILE A 572 -10.03 -31.14 16.80
N ARG A 573 -9.29 -32.20 17.12
CA ARG A 573 -8.79 -33.20 16.16
C ARG A 573 -9.87 -34.12 15.62
N SER A 574 -11.07 -34.10 16.19
CA SER A 574 -12.24 -34.81 15.66
C SER A 574 -12.86 -34.12 14.44
N PHE A 575 -12.55 -32.86 14.20
CA PHE A 575 -13.13 -32.06 13.12
C PHE A 575 -12.36 -32.21 11.80
N VAL A 576 -13.08 -32.08 10.69
CA VAL A 576 -12.47 -31.94 9.35
C VAL A 576 -11.87 -30.54 9.26
N ALA A 577 -10.65 -30.42 8.73
CA ALA A 577 -9.93 -29.16 8.57
C ALA A 577 -10.45 -28.34 7.39
N ARG A 578 -11.74 -27.98 7.44
CA ARG A 578 -12.40 -27.01 6.57
C ARG A 578 -12.95 -25.93 7.47
N PHE A 579 -12.67 -24.67 7.15
CA PHE A 579 -13.06 -23.52 7.94
C PHE A 579 -13.89 -22.56 7.10
N ASN A 580 -15.14 -22.96 6.81
CA ASN A 580 -16.14 -22.15 6.14
C ASN A 580 -17.45 -22.14 6.96
N PRO A 581 -18.34 -21.15 6.80
CA PRO A 581 -19.60 -21.03 7.54
C PRO A 581 -20.42 -22.32 7.71
N ASP A 582 -20.43 -23.16 6.67
CA ASP A 582 -21.27 -24.35 6.62
C ASP A 582 -20.62 -25.60 7.24
N SER A 583 -19.30 -25.59 7.43
CA SER A 583 -18.53 -26.69 8.01
C SER A 583 -18.75 -26.82 9.53
N ASP A 584 -18.63 -28.04 10.04
CA ASP A 584 -18.75 -28.33 11.48
C ASP A 584 -17.83 -27.46 12.35
N LEU A 585 -16.61 -27.18 11.88
CA LEU A 585 -15.66 -26.33 12.57
C LEU A 585 -16.00 -24.84 12.42
N GLY A 586 -16.45 -24.41 11.23
CA GLY A 586 -16.84 -23.03 11.01
C GLY A 586 -18.09 -22.63 11.77
N ARG A 587 -19.10 -23.50 11.91
CA ARG A 587 -20.33 -23.23 12.69
C ARG A 587 -20.06 -22.91 14.17
N LEU A 588 -18.94 -23.39 14.71
CA LEU A 588 -18.56 -23.08 16.09
C LEU A 588 -18.13 -21.61 16.25
N PHE A 589 -17.48 -21.03 15.25
CA PHE A 589 -16.81 -19.73 15.38
C PHE A 589 -17.40 -18.64 14.48
N VAL A 590 -18.11 -18.98 13.41
CA VAL A 590 -18.57 -18.05 12.37
C VAL A 590 -20.09 -17.89 12.43
N HIS A 591 -20.60 -16.68 12.19
CA HIS A 591 -22.02 -16.30 12.20
C HIS A 591 -22.79 -16.62 13.48
N ARG A 592 -22.13 -16.58 14.64
CA ARG A 592 -22.81 -16.67 15.94
C ARG A 592 -23.60 -15.38 16.19
N ARG A 593 -24.78 -15.51 16.80
CA ARG A 593 -25.65 -14.38 17.15
C ARG A 593 -25.11 -13.67 18.39
N ASN A 594 -25.46 -12.39 18.56
CA ASN A 594 -25.14 -11.69 19.80
C ASN A 594 -25.74 -12.44 20.99
N GLY A 595 -24.93 -12.67 22.03
CA GLY A 595 -25.29 -13.47 23.20
C GLY A 595 -25.03 -14.97 23.07
N ASP A 596 -24.68 -15.48 21.89
CA ASP A 596 -24.20 -16.86 21.76
C ASP A 596 -22.89 -17.04 22.52
N SER A 597 -22.69 -18.20 23.13
CA SER A 597 -21.45 -18.55 23.85
C SER A 597 -20.77 -19.81 23.32
N ILE A 598 -19.45 -19.91 23.47
CA ILE A 598 -18.67 -21.12 23.20
C ILE A 598 -17.79 -21.46 24.40
N ALA A 599 -17.79 -22.73 24.81
CA ALA A 599 -16.89 -23.25 25.84
C ALA A 599 -15.60 -23.76 25.18
N LEU A 600 -14.45 -23.23 25.59
CA LEU A 600 -13.15 -23.59 25.05
C LEU A 600 -12.26 -24.16 26.14
N GLU A 601 -11.48 -25.18 25.77
CA GLU A 601 -10.29 -25.58 26.51
C GLU A 601 -9.06 -25.13 25.73
N VAL A 602 -8.21 -24.34 26.36
CA VAL A 602 -7.09 -23.68 25.71
C VAL A 602 -5.77 -24.01 26.41
N ARG A 603 -4.68 -24.01 25.65
CA ARG A 603 -3.31 -24.13 26.14
C ARG A 603 -2.50 -22.93 25.69
N ASP A 604 -2.03 -22.14 26.64
CA ASP A 604 -1.20 -20.97 26.35
C ASP A 604 0.22 -21.42 25.92
N PRO A 605 0.96 -20.65 25.08
CA PRO A 605 2.21 -21.09 24.45
C PRO A 605 3.33 -21.57 25.39
N ARG A 606 3.26 -21.22 26.67
CA ARG A 606 4.26 -21.57 27.70
C ARG A 606 3.67 -22.35 28.87
N ALA A 607 2.37 -22.68 28.81
CA ALA A 607 1.68 -23.41 29.86
C ALA A 607 1.76 -24.92 29.59
N LEU A 608 2.07 -25.70 30.63
CA LEU A 608 2.05 -27.17 30.57
C LEU A 608 0.63 -27.74 30.66
N GLU A 609 -0.27 -27.01 31.33
CA GLU A 609 -1.65 -27.42 31.57
C GLU A 609 -2.63 -26.62 30.69
N THR A 610 -3.80 -27.21 30.42
CA THR A 610 -4.91 -26.54 29.76
C THR A 610 -5.77 -25.79 30.77
N ARG A 611 -6.47 -24.74 30.32
CA ARG A 611 -7.50 -24.05 31.10
C ARG A 611 -8.80 -23.94 30.32
N LYS A 612 -9.93 -23.97 31.03
CA LYS A 612 -11.26 -23.82 30.43
C LYS A 612 -11.75 -22.39 30.56
N LEU A 613 -12.39 -21.88 29.51
CA LEU A 613 -13.02 -20.57 29.50
C LEU A 613 -14.24 -20.59 28.58
N THR A 614 -15.16 -19.64 28.78
CA THR A 614 -16.31 -19.43 27.89
C THR A 614 -16.17 -18.06 27.24
N LEU A 615 -16.45 -17.94 25.94
CA LEU A 615 -16.54 -16.66 25.24
C LEU A 615 -17.97 -16.41 24.81
N THR A 616 -18.39 -15.14 24.77
CA THR A 616 -19.72 -14.69 24.36
C THR A 616 -19.59 -13.67 23.23
N GLN A 617 -20.49 -13.71 22.26
CA GLN A 617 -20.48 -12.78 21.14
C GLN A 617 -21.06 -11.41 21.54
N GLY A 618 -20.25 -10.34 21.43
CA GLY A 618 -20.62 -8.95 21.75
C GLY A 618 -20.90 -8.06 20.52
N GLN A 619 -21.58 -6.92 20.73
CA GLN A 619 -21.78 -5.88 19.71
C GLN A 619 -20.45 -5.18 19.37
N LEU A 620 -19.97 -5.36 18.14
CA LEU A 620 -18.90 -4.52 17.55
C LEU A 620 -19.43 -3.09 17.34
N GLY A 621 -19.28 -2.25 18.36
CA GLY A 621 -19.59 -0.83 18.30
C GLY A 621 -18.41 -0.03 17.74
N LEU A 622 -18.31 0.09 16.41
CA LEU A 622 -17.34 0.97 15.76
C LEU A 622 -17.87 2.41 15.69
N ASP A 623 -17.39 3.27 16.59
CA ASP A 623 -17.37 4.73 16.43
C ASP A 623 -15.92 5.12 16.05
N PRO A 624 -15.63 5.50 14.80
CA PRO A 624 -14.25 5.75 14.35
C PRO A 624 -13.63 7.03 14.93
N PHE A 625 -14.39 7.86 15.67
CA PHE A 625 -13.93 9.15 16.17
C PHE A 625 -14.31 9.40 17.65
N PRO A 626 -13.69 8.67 18.60
CA PRO A 626 -14.06 8.72 20.02
C PRO A 626 -13.81 10.07 20.73
N TRP A 627 -13.09 11.01 20.12
CA TRP A 627 -12.85 12.35 20.67
C TRP A 627 -14.04 13.32 20.52
N ARG A 628 -15.16 12.89 19.93
CA ARG A 628 -16.40 13.69 19.89
C ARG A 628 -17.21 13.67 21.17
N ARG A 629 -16.91 12.79 22.14
CA ARG A 629 -17.77 12.59 23.33
C ARG A 629 -17.39 13.42 24.56
N ASN A 630 -16.22 14.04 24.56
CA ASN A 630 -15.79 14.91 25.65
C ASN A 630 -15.46 16.27 25.07
N GLN A 631 -16.18 17.30 25.53
CA GLN A 631 -16.27 18.68 25.01
C GLN A 631 -17.36 18.79 23.94
N ASP A 632 -18.56 19.27 24.21
CA ASP A 632 -19.06 20.16 25.27
C ASP A 632 -20.59 19.94 25.35
N PRO A 633 -21.37 20.73 26.08
CA PRO A 633 -22.64 21.16 25.52
C PRO A 633 -22.42 22.03 24.28
#